data_AF-W2SWT3-F1
#
_entry.id   AF-W2SWT3-F1
#
_cell.length_a   1.000
_cell.length_b   1.000
_cell.length_c   1.000
_cell.angle_alpha   90.00
_cell.angle_beta   90.00
_cell.angle_gamma   90.00
#
_symmetry.space_group_name_H-M   'P 1'
#
loop_
_entity.id
_entity.type
_entity.pdbx_description
1 polymer ?
#
loop_
_entity_poly.entity_id
_entity_poly.type
_entity_poly.pdbx_seq_one_letter_code
_entity_poly.pdbx_strand_id
1 'polypeptide(L)'
;DAQTTSVSPTSTHSPDHPDTNADRRRFNATGERVLRCTLCNQRLEDTHFVQCPSVPAHKFCFPCSRNSIKKQCTGQDLYCPSGEKCPLVSSVMPWAFMQSEIATILGEEYEEFKRQREAAGLGAPGATAQQTQQNTQ
;
A
#
# COMPACT_ATOMS: atom_id res chain seq x y z
N ASP A 1 4.44 45.52 59.06
CA ASP A 1 4.80 44.65 60.20
C ASP A 1 4.21 43.28 59.93
N ALA A 2 4.99 42.36 59.36
CA ALA A 2 5.49 41.14 60.04
C ALA A 2 4.35 40.09 60.18
N GLN A 3 4.40 38.87 59.65
CA GLN A 3 5.45 37.87 59.81
C GLN A 3 5.28 36.69 58.82
N THR A 4 6.42 36.06 58.54
CA THR A 4 6.58 34.75 57.90
C THR A 4 6.04 33.63 58.77
N THR A 5 5.57 32.51 58.19
CA THR A 5 5.80 31.17 58.76
C THR A 5 5.68 30.10 57.68
N SER A 6 6.84 29.63 57.27
CA SER A 6 7.12 28.38 56.58
C SER A 6 6.95 27.17 57.51
N VAL A 7 6.24 26.12 57.08
CA VAL A 7 6.51 24.73 57.47
C VAL A 7 6.08 23.75 56.36
N SER A 8 7.03 22.89 55.97
CA SER A 8 6.86 21.53 55.42
C SER A 8 7.80 20.64 56.26
N PRO A 9 7.82 19.29 56.20
CA PRO A 9 6.95 18.30 55.56
C PRO A 9 6.50 17.18 56.54
N THR A 10 5.64 16.23 56.15
CA THR A 10 5.64 14.87 56.75
C THR A 10 5.12 13.85 55.74
N SER A 11 6.00 12.91 55.38
CA SER A 11 5.71 11.66 54.69
C SER A 11 4.71 10.83 55.49
N THR A 12 3.76 10.20 54.81
CA THR A 12 3.22 8.92 55.27
C THR A 12 3.23 7.95 54.10
N HIS A 13 4.16 7.00 54.28
CA HIS A 13 4.37 5.74 53.59
C HIS A 13 3.06 5.08 53.13
N SER A 14 2.95 4.78 51.84
CA SER A 14 1.93 3.88 51.28
C SER A 14 2.60 2.57 50.83
N PRO A 15 1.93 1.41 51.05
CA PRO A 15 2.57 0.11 50.99
C PRO A 15 2.90 -0.33 49.57
N ASP A 16 4.04 -1.01 49.49
CA ASP A 16 4.54 -1.84 48.39
C ASP A 16 3.44 -2.71 47.78
N HIS A 17 3.19 -2.53 46.48
CA HIS A 17 2.56 -3.54 45.63
C HIS A 17 3.61 -3.96 44.59
N PRO A 18 4.05 -5.23 44.59
CA PRO A 18 5.09 -5.68 43.69
C PRO A 18 4.57 -5.92 42.27
N ASP A 19 5.44 -5.56 41.33
CA ASP A 19 5.60 -6.02 39.96
C ASP A 19 4.50 -6.93 39.39
N THR A 20 3.67 -6.38 38.49
CA THR A 20 3.22 -7.14 37.32
C THR A 20 2.93 -6.17 36.18
N ASN A 21 3.74 -6.30 35.12
CA ASN A 21 3.47 -5.90 33.75
C ASN A 21 4.06 -4.57 33.26
N ALA A 22 5.37 -4.61 33.00
CA ALA A 22 6.09 -3.71 32.08
C ALA A 22 5.72 -3.91 30.59
N ASP A 23 4.58 -4.51 30.23
CA ASP A 23 4.14 -4.71 28.85
C ASP A 23 2.66 -4.33 28.64
N ARG A 24 2.33 -3.06 28.91
CA ARG A 24 1.21 -2.41 28.21
C ARG A 24 1.60 -1.04 27.75
N ARG A 25 2.57 -1.05 26.83
CA ARG A 25 2.63 -0.22 25.62
C ARG A 25 1.50 0.83 25.57
N ARG A 26 1.78 1.95 26.23
CA ARG A 26 1.10 3.23 26.06
C ARG A 26 1.51 3.77 24.70
N PHE A 27 0.95 3.22 23.63
CA PHE A 27 1.01 3.85 22.31
C PHE A 27 -0.35 4.48 22.00
N ASN A 28 -0.37 5.82 22.03
CA ASN A 28 -1.33 6.75 21.41
C ASN A 28 -2.84 6.43 21.58
N ALA A 29 -3.62 7.17 22.37
CA ALA A 29 -3.97 8.59 22.19
C ALA A 29 -4.13 8.98 20.71
N THR A 30 -5.37 9.26 20.28
CA THR A 30 -5.84 9.54 18.90
C THR A 30 -5.78 8.32 17.95
N GLY A 31 -6.91 7.62 17.86
CA GLY A 31 -7.08 6.36 17.11
C GLY A 31 -7.11 6.52 15.60
N GLU A 32 -6.01 6.98 15.01
CA GLU A 32 -5.72 6.70 13.61
C GLU A 32 -5.63 5.16 13.48
N ARG A 33 -6.66 4.54 12.89
CA ARG A 33 -6.63 3.09 12.67
C ARG A 33 -5.49 2.81 11.71
N VAL A 34 -4.36 2.35 12.23
CA VAL A 34 -3.20 1.92 11.45
C VAL A 34 -3.66 0.91 10.40
N LEU A 35 -3.64 1.34 9.14
CA LEU A 35 -3.96 0.48 8.01
C LEU A 35 -2.85 -0.54 7.82
N ARG A 36 -3.21 -1.75 7.40
CA ARG A 36 -2.26 -2.85 7.21
C ARG A 36 -2.48 -3.52 5.87
N CYS A 37 -1.38 -3.94 5.27
CA CYS A 37 -1.37 -4.69 4.02
C CYS A 37 -2.02 -6.06 4.25
N THR A 38 -2.95 -6.45 3.39
CA THR A 38 -3.62 -7.75 3.48
C THR A 38 -2.68 -8.92 3.18
N LEU A 39 -1.60 -8.69 2.42
CA LEU A 39 -0.67 -9.75 1.98
C LEU A 39 0.50 -9.98 2.94
N CYS A 40 1.10 -8.92 3.47
CA CYS A 40 2.28 -9.03 4.35
C CYS A 40 2.04 -8.57 5.78
N ASN A 41 0.81 -8.11 6.10
CA ASN A 41 0.38 -7.64 7.42
C ASN A 41 1.19 -6.45 7.98
N GLN A 42 2.11 -5.88 7.19
CA GLN A 42 2.87 -4.69 7.54
C GLN A 42 1.99 -3.45 7.53
N ARG A 43 2.39 -2.45 8.30
CA ARG A 43 1.75 -1.13 8.32
C ARG A 43 1.80 -0.50 6.93
N LEU A 44 0.68 0.06 6.50
CA LEU A 44 0.59 0.88 5.29
C LEU A 44 0.95 2.33 5.66
N GLU A 45 1.74 2.96 4.79
CA GLU A 45 2.01 4.39 4.83
C GLU A 45 0.80 5.15 4.26
N ASP A 46 0.55 6.37 4.75
CA ASP A 46 -0.70 7.13 4.55
C ASP A 46 -1.15 7.27 3.10
N THR A 47 -0.22 7.44 2.16
CA THR A 47 -0.53 7.64 0.73
C THR A 47 0.05 6.55 -0.19
N HIS A 48 0.86 5.62 0.32
CA HIS A 48 1.58 4.62 -0.49
C HIS A 48 0.97 3.23 -0.41
N PHE A 49 -0.34 3.15 -0.65
CA PHE A 49 -1.03 1.88 -0.72
C PHE A 49 -2.11 1.90 -1.79
N VAL A 50 -2.44 0.69 -2.26
CA VAL A 50 -3.52 0.45 -3.19
C VAL A 50 -4.70 -0.10 -2.41
N GLN A 51 -5.87 0.50 -2.57
CA GLN A 51 -7.12 -0.01 -2.02
C GLN A 51 -7.97 -0.61 -3.15
N CYS A 52 -8.45 -1.83 -2.95
CA CYS A 52 -9.43 -2.40 -3.87
C CYS A 52 -10.75 -1.61 -3.77
N PRO A 53 -11.33 -1.17 -4.90
CA PRO A 53 -12.60 -0.44 -4.90
C PRO A 53 -13.79 -1.33 -4.53
N SER A 54 -13.68 -2.64 -4.75
CA SER A 54 -14.77 -3.60 -4.53
C SER A 54 -14.79 -4.17 -3.12
N VAL A 55 -13.61 -4.47 -2.55
CA VAL A 55 -13.47 -5.13 -1.26
C VAL A 55 -12.72 -4.18 -0.32
N PRO A 56 -13.41 -3.48 0.60
CA PRO A 56 -12.78 -2.50 1.47
C PRO A 56 -11.69 -3.07 2.37
N ALA A 57 -11.69 -4.38 2.62
CA ALA A 57 -10.67 -5.08 3.38
C ALA A 57 -9.34 -5.25 2.62
N HIS A 58 -9.37 -5.25 1.28
CA HIS A 58 -8.19 -5.39 0.45
C HIS A 58 -7.44 -4.08 0.35
N LYS A 59 -6.31 -4.03 1.06
CA LYS A 59 -5.37 -2.91 1.02
C LYS A 59 -3.97 -3.48 0.87
N PHE A 60 -3.20 -2.96 -0.07
CA PHE A 60 -1.91 -3.54 -0.43
C PHE A 60 -0.83 -2.47 -0.42
N CYS A 61 0.29 -2.72 0.22
CA CYS A 61 1.43 -1.83 0.11
C CYS A 61 1.99 -1.87 -1.32
N PHE A 62 2.62 -0.79 -1.76
CA PHE A 62 3.24 -0.72 -3.09
C PHE A 62 4.17 -1.89 -3.40
N PRO A 63 5.05 -2.36 -2.48
CA PRO A 63 5.87 -3.55 -2.73
C PRO A 63 5.07 -4.80 -3.09
N CYS A 64 3.96 -5.06 -2.38
CA CYS A 64 3.11 -6.21 -2.66
C CYS A 64 2.33 -6.04 -3.98
N SER A 65 1.77 -4.85 -4.23
CA SER A 65 1.09 -4.53 -5.49
C SER A 65 2.03 -4.65 -6.68
N ARG A 66 3.26 -4.11 -6.57
CA ARG A 66 4.31 -4.19 -7.58
C ARG A 66 4.64 -5.63 -7.94
N ASN A 67 4.83 -6.48 -6.93
CA ASN A 67 5.08 -7.90 -7.14
C ASN A 67 3.92 -8.59 -7.87
N SER A 68 2.68 -8.26 -7.52
CA SER A 68 1.50 -8.80 -8.22
C SER A 68 1.42 -8.35 -9.68
N ILE A 69 1.66 -7.06 -9.95
CA ILE A 69 1.69 -6.50 -11.31
C ILE A 69 2.72 -7.23 -12.18
N LYS A 70 3.95 -7.41 -11.67
CA LYS A 70 5.02 -8.13 -12.38
C LYS A 70 4.64 -9.59 -12.65
N LYS A 71 4.05 -10.29 -11.68
CA LYS A 71 3.58 -11.68 -11.87
C LYS A 71 2.50 -11.79 -12.94
N GLN A 72 1.65 -10.78 -13.06
CA GLN A 72 0.58 -10.73 -14.05
C GLN A 72 1.02 -10.06 -15.37
N CYS A 73 2.33 -9.84 -15.59
CA CYS A 73 2.85 -9.17 -16.79
C CYS A 73 2.34 -9.78 -18.10
N THR A 74 2.14 -11.10 -18.15
CA THR A 74 1.65 -11.84 -19.32
C THR A 74 0.11 -11.89 -19.42
N GLY A 75 -0.60 -11.29 -18.46
CA GLY A 75 -2.05 -11.16 -18.50
C GLY A 75 -2.49 -9.97 -19.34
N GLN A 76 -3.61 -10.11 -20.06
CA GLN A 76 -4.26 -8.99 -20.78
C GLN A 76 -4.54 -7.83 -19.83
N ASP A 77 -5.16 -8.11 -18.69
CA ASP A 77 -5.38 -7.15 -17.61
C ASP A 77 -4.62 -7.54 -16.34
N LEU A 78 -4.40 -6.55 -15.48
CA LEU A 78 -3.67 -6.70 -14.22
C LEU A 78 -4.67 -6.56 -13.07
N TYR A 79 -5.13 -7.68 -12.53
CA TYR A 79 -6.22 -7.73 -11.54
C TYR A 79 -5.72 -7.50 -10.10
N CYS A 80 -6.69 -7.50 -9.17
CA CYS A 80 -6.49 -7.32 -7.74
C CYS A 80 -5.30 -8.15 -7.19
N PRO A 81 -4.41 -7.54 -6.38
CA PRO A 81 -3.29 -8.25 -5.76
C PRO A 81 -3.66 -9.42 -4.83
N SER A 82 -4.93 -9.54 -4.41
CA SER A 82 -5.40 -10.72 -3.67
C SER A 82 -5.44 -11.99 -4.53
N GLY A 83 -5.42 -11.88 -5.86
CA GLY A 83 -5.63 -12.99 -6.79
C GLY A 83 -7.10 -13.23 -7.14
N GLU A 84 -8.02 -12.52 -6.49
CA GLU A 84 -9.46 -12.58 -6.81
C GLU A 84 -9.83 -11.61 -7.94
N LYS A 85 -10.81 -11.99 -8.76
CA LYS A 85 -11.40 -11.11 -9.77
C LYS A 85 -12.52 -10.27 -9.14
N CYS A 86 -12.14 -9.29 -8.33
CA CYS A 86 -13.08 -8.42 -7.64
C CYS A 86 -13.92 -7.58 -8.63
N PRO A 87 -15.26 -7.70 -8.67
CA PRO A 87 -16.10 -6.95 -9.61
C PRO A 87 -16.17 -5.48 -9.20
N LEU A 88 -16.05 -4.55 -10.15
CA LEU A 88 -16.25 -3.12 -9.87
C LEU A 88 -17.66 -2.87 -9.32
N VAL A 89 -17.79 -1.95 -8.35
CA VAL A 89 -19.08 -1.61 -7.76
C VAL A 89 -20.06 -1.25 -8.89
N SER A 90 -21.24 -1.87 -8.90
CA SER A 90 -22.29 -1.72 -9.94
C SER A 90 -21.98 -2.31 -11.33
N SER A 91 -20.92 -3.11 -11.51
CA SER A 91 -20.62 -3.80 -12.78
C SER A 91 -20.18 -5.26 -12.54
N VAL A 92 -20.30 -6.09 -13.58
CA VAL A 92 -19.72 -7.46 -13.60
C VAL A 92 -18.25 -7.46 -14.04
N MET A 93 -17.73 -6.31 -14.47
CA MET A 93 -16.35 -6.21 -14.95
C MET A 93 -15.37 -6.28 -13.78
N PRO A 94 -14.34 -7.15 -13.85
CA PRO A 94 -13.32 -7.23 -12.81
C PRO A 94 -12.49 -5.95 -12.76
N TRP A 95 -12.14 -5.51 -11.55
CA TRP A 95 -11.23 -4.41 -11.35
C TRP A 95 -9.81 -4.80 -11.80
N ALA A 96 -9.20 -3.92 -12.58
CA ALA A 96 -7.82 -3.99 -13.00
C ALA A 96 -7.11 -2.65 -12.74
N PHE A 97 -5.80 -2.69 -12.63
CA PHE A 97 -4.98 -1.50 -12.49
C PHE A 97 -5.02 -0.62 -13.75
N MET A 98 -5.11 0.69 -13.56
CA MET A 98 -4.93 1.64 -14.65
C MET A 98 -3.44 1.80 -15.00
N GLN A 99 -3.16 2.20 -16.25
CA GLN A 99 -1.79 2.34 -16.72
C GLN A 99 -0.98 3.37 -15.93
N SER A 100 -1.63 4.47 -15.51
CA SER A 100 -1.04 5.48 -14.64
C SER A 100 -0.69 4.93 -13.26
N GLU A 101 -1.59 4.15 -12.65
CA GLU A 101 -1.33 3.50 -11.35
C GLU A 101 -0.17 2.53 -11.45
N ILE A 102 -0.09 1.75 -12.53
CA ILE A 102 1.02 0.80 -12.78
C ILE A 102 2.35 1.55 -12.88
N ALA A 103 2.38 2.67 -13.62
CA ALA A 103 3.57 3.50 -13.76
C ALA A 103 3.99 4.09 -12.41
N THR A 104 3.06 4.59 -11.61
CA THR A 104 3.35 5.13 -10.27
C THR A 104 3.84 4.05 -9.30
N ILE A 105 3.26 2.85 -9.33
CA ILE A 105 3.65 1.75 -8.43
C ILE A 105 5.02 1.17 -8.81
N LEU A 106 5.31 1.02 -10.12
CA LEU A 106 6.57 0.48 -10.62
C LEU A 106 7.71 1.52 -10.62
N GLY A 107 7.40 2.80 -10.83
CA GLY A 107 8.40 3.87 -10.92
C GLY A 107 9.38 3.61 -12.07
N GLU A 108 10.67 3.52 -11.75
CA GLU A 108 11.75 3.30 -12.72
C GLU A 108 11.63 1.96 -13.48
N GLU A 109 11.02 0.94 -12.86
CA GLU A 109 10.86 -0.39 -13.46
C GLU A 109 9.73 -0.44 -14.50
N TYR A 110 8.98 0.66 -14.68
CA TYR A 110 7.82 0.71 -15.56
C TYR A 110 8.17 0.50 -17.03
N GLU A 111 9.25 1.12 -17.52
CA GLU A 111 9.64 1.02 -18.94
C GLU A 111 10.06 -0.40 -19.32
N GLU A 112 10.79 -1.10 -18.45
CA GLU A 112 11.14 -2.50 -18.67
C GLU A 112 9.89 -3.39 -18.68
N PHE A 113 8.99 -3.17 -17.72
CA PHE A 113 7.72 -3.89 -17.64
C PHE A 113 6.86 -3.69 -18.90
N LYS A 114 6.76 -2.45 -19.40
CA LYS A 114 6.05 -2.14 -20.64
C LYS A 114 6.65 -2.87 -21.83
N ARG A 115 7.98 -2.82 -22.00
CA ARG A 115 8.69 -3.55 -23.07
C ARG A 115 8.42 -5.05 -22.99
N GLN A 116 8.38 -5.62 -21.79
CA GLN A 116 8.09 -7.05 -21.59
C GLN A 116 6.66 -7.40 -22.03
N ARG A 117 5.68 -6.55 -21.75
CA ARG A 117 4.30 -6.71 -22.23
C ARG A 117 4.19 -6.60 -23.74
N GLU A 118 4.88 -5.62 -24.34
CA GLU A 118 4.95 -5.44 -25.79
C GLU A 118 5.59 -6.66 -26.48
N ALA A 119 6.68 -7.20 -25.93
CA ALA A 119 7.31 -8.42 -26.41
C ALA A 119 6.39 -9.65 -26.32
N ALA A 120 5.48 -9.67 -25.34
CA ALA A 120 4.44 -10.69 -25.19
C ALA A 120 3.20 -10.46 -26.09
N GLY A 121 3.18 -9.39 -26.90
CA GLY A 121 2.04 -9.04 -27.76
C GLY A 121 0.86 -8.40 -27.02
N LEU A 122 1.07 -7.92 -25.79
CA LEU A 122 0.06 -7.33 -24.89
C LEU A 122 0.21 -5.80 -24.75
N GLY A 123 0.97 -5.19 -25.67
CA GLY A 123 1.15 -3.74 -25.75
C GLY A 123 -0.12 -3.05 -26.28
N ALA A 124 -0.35 -1.82 -25.83
CA ALA A 124 -1.47 -1.02 -26.30
C ALA A 124 -1.50 -0.95 -27.83
N PRO A 125 -2.69 -1.01 -28.47
CA PRO A 125 -2.83 -0.78 -29.91
C PRO A 125 -2.52 0.69 -30.20
N GLY A 126 -1.26 1.01 -30.46
CA GLY A 126 -0.85 2.41 -30.65
C GLY A 126 0.52 2.64 -31.30
N ALA A 127 1.26 1.60 -31.66
CA ALA A 127 2.47 1.73 -32.47
C ALA A 127 2.44 0.68 -33.58
N THR A 128 1.60 0.93 -34.58
CA THR A 128 1.77 0.33 -35.90
C THR A 128 3.21 0.61 -36.32
N ALA A 129 4.01 -0.44 -36.37
CA ALA A 129 5.27 -0.42 -37.09
C ALA A 129 4.97 0.08 -38.50
N GLN A 130 5.29 1.34 -38.79
CA GLN A 130 5.39 1.81 -40.15
C GLN A 130 6.68 1.21 -40.73
N GLN A 131 6.63 -0.08 -41.02
CA GLN A 131 7.58 -0.78 -41.85
C GLN A 131 6.92 -0.91 -43.22
N THR A 132 7.25 0.01 -44.12
CA THR A 132 7.06 -0.13 -45.58
C THR A 132 8.29 0.54 -46.19
N GLN A 133 9.33 -0.26 -46.43
CA GLN A 133 9.69 -0.79 -47.74
C GLN A 133 10.24 0.28 -48.71
N GLN A 134 11.54 0.14 -48.97
CA GLN A 134 12.12 0.06 -50.31
C GLN A 134 12.17 1.35 -51.14
N ASN A 135 13.38 1.94 -51.21
CA ASN A 135 13.86 2.40 -52.50
C ASN A 135 15.38 2.19 -52.60
N THR A 136 15.74 1.07 -53.23
CA THR A 136 17.07 0.80 -53.77
C THR A 136 17.34 1.82 -54.87
N GLN A 137 18.46 2.52 -54.78
CA GLN A 137 19.14 3.10 -55.94
C GLN A 137 20.34 2.23 -56.29
#